data_AF-A0AAW4FXI6-F1
#
_entry.id   AF-A0AAW4FXI6-F1
#
_cell.length_a   1.000
_cell.length_b   1.000
_cell.length_c   1.000
_cell.angle_alpha   90.00
_cell.angle_beta   90.00
_cell.angle_gamma   90.00
#
_symmetry.space_group_name_H-M   'P 1'
#
loop_
_entity.id
_entity.type
_entity.pdbx_description
1 polymer ?
#
loop_
_entity_poly.entity_id
_entity_poly.type
_entity_poly.pdbx_seq_one_letter_code
_entity_poly.pdbx_strand_id
1 'polypeptide(L)'
;MDFQNVGRARLMIRWPQHSKQISDANFPAFNDLMEAYGIAVLSRDEVRGQRKPDPKMLEDYETLCQQLEGDSLKILADVARHDPLADRRA
;
A
#
# COMPACT_ATOMS: atom_id res chain seq x y z
N MET A 1 -4.66 -4.40 16.16
CA MET A 1 -5.22 -3.72 14.98
C MET A 1 -4.65 -4.41 13.75
N ASP A 2 -5.47 -4.68 12.74
CA ASP A 2 -5.00 -5.35 11.53
C ASP A 2 -4.48 -4.32 10.53
N PHE A 3 -3.18 -4.02 10.62
CA PHE A 3 -2.55 -3.00 9.79
C PHE A 3 -2.46 -3.44 8.33
N GLN A 4 -2.34 -4.75 8.07
CA GLN A 4 -2.33 -5.28 6.72
C GLN A 4 -3.63 -4.96 5.99
N ASN A 5 -4.78 -5.21 6.62
CA ASN A 5 -6.08 -4.91 6.03
C ASN A 5 -6.33 -3.40 5.89
N VAL A 6 -5.82 -2.58 6.82
CA VAL A 6 -5.83 -1.12 6.68
C VAL A 6 -5.03 -0.69 5.45
N GLY A 7 -3.82 -1.20 5.28
CA GLY A 7 -2.95 -0.91 4.14
C GLY A 7 -3.62 -1.28 2.82
N ARG A 8 -4.15 -2.50 2.72
CA ARG A 8 -4.91 -2.96 1.55
C ARG A 8 -6.09 -2.05 1.23
N ALA A 9 -6.95 -1.77 2.22
CA ALA A 9 -8.12 -0.92 2.02
C ALA A 9 -7.74 0.47 1.50
N ARG A 10 -6.71 1.08 2.09
CA ARG A 10 -6.20 2.40 1.66
C ARG A 10 -5.62 2.36 0.26
N LEU A 11 -4.87 1.33 -0.09
CA LEU A 11 -4.31 1.13 -1.43
C LEU A 11 -5.38 0.87 -2.49
N MET A 12 -6.41 0.10 -2.18
CA MET A 12 -7.54 -0.14 -3.09
C MET A 12 -8.34 1.14 -3.39
N ILE A 13 -8.51 2.01 -2.39
CA ILE A 13 -9.11 3.34 -2.59
C ILE A 13 -8.19 4.22 -3.45
N ARG A 14 -6.87 4.17 -3.21
CA ARG A 14 -5.87 4.94 -3.94
C ARG A 14 -5.75 4.52 -5.40
N TRP A 15 -5.84 3.22 -5.68
CA TRP A 15 -5.74 2.63 -7.02
C TRP A 15 -6.87 1.64 -7.31
N PRO A 16 -8.06 2.15 -7.68
CA PRO A 16 -9.20 1.30 -8.00
C PRO A 16 -8.89 0.29 -9.12
N GLN A 17 -8.07 0.67 -10.10
CA GLN A 17 -7.65 -0.18 -11.21
C GLN A 17 -6.83 -1.42 -10.80
N HIS A 18 -6.14 -1.37 -9.67
CA HIS A 18 -5.37 -2.49 -9.12
C HIS A 18 -6.09 -3.19 -7.97
N SER A 19 -7.32 -2.75 -7.62
CA SER A 19 -8.02 -3.20 -6.41
C SER A 19 -8.15 -4.72 -6.32
N LYS A 20 -8.49 -5.38 -7.44
CA LYS A 20 -8.57 -6.84 -7.49
C LYS A 20 -7.21 -7.51 -7.29
N GLN A 21 -6.15 -7.02 -7.92
CA GLN A 21 -4.79 -7.56 -7.75
C GLN A 21 -4.31 -7.38 -6.30
N ILE A 22 -4.60 -6.22 -5.69
CA ILE A 22 -4.29 -5.93 -4.29
C ILE A 22 -5.06 -6.86 -3.35
N SER A 23 -6.33 -7.16 -3.64
CA SER A 23 -7.12 -8.10 -2.83
C SER A 23 -6.62 -9.55 -2.96
N ASP A 24 -6.27 -9.97 -4.17
CA ASP A 24 -5.92 -11.37 -4.46
C ASP A 24 -4.46 -11.70 -4.09
N ALA A 25 -3.57 -10.70 -4.05
CA ALA A 25 -2.18 -10.87 -3.66
C ALA A 25 -2.08 -11.33 -2.20
N ASN A 26 -1.59 -12.55 -1.95
CA ASN A 26 -1.50 -13.14 -0.61
C ASN A 26 -0.11 -13.67 -0.25
N PHE A 27 0.92 -13.27 -1.00
CA PHE A 27 2.28 -13.72 -0.76
C PHE A 27 2.96 -12.90 0.36
N PRO A 28 3.87 -13.51 1.14
CA PRO A 28 4.43 -12.91 2.36
C PRO A 28 4.98 -11.50 2.17
N ALA A 29 5.80 -11.28 1.14
CA ALA A 29 6.43 -9.98 0.89
C ALA A 29 5.41 -8.84 0.66
N PHE A 30 4.28 -9.13 0.03
CA PHE A 30 3.22 -8.13 -0.14
C PHE A 30 2.46 -7.91 1.16
N ASN A 31 2.23 -8.97 1.94
CA ASN A 31 1.57 -8.85 3.24
C ASN A 31 2.37 -7.95 4.19
N ASP A 32 3.69 -8.14 4.28
CA ASP A 32 4.59 -7.31 5.08
C ASP A 32 4.57 -5.85 4.60
N LEU A 33 4.54 -5.64 3.28
CA LEU A 33 4.45 -4.31 2.70
C LEU A 33 3.10 -3.61 3.00
N MET A 34 1.99 -4.35 2.96
CA MET A 34 0.67 -3.83 3.32
C MET A 34 0.61 -3.48 4.81
N GLU A 35 1.25 -4.27 5.67
CA GLU A 35 1.35 -3.98 7.09
C GLU A 35 2.13 -2.67 7.33
N ALA A 36 3.32 -2.54 6.75
CA ALA A 36 4.14 -1.33 6.85
C ALA A 36 3.41 -0.09 6.34
N TYR A 37 2.70 -0.21 5.21
CA TYR A 37 1.91 0.88 4.64
C TYR A 37 0.72 1.24 5.54
N GLY A 38 0.02 0.25 6.10
CA GLY A 38 -1.06 0.48 7.04
C GLY A 38 -0.61 1.25 8.28
N ILE A 39 0.56 0.91 8.83
CA ILE A 39 1.18 1.63 9.95
C ILE A 39 1.49 3.08 9.53
N ALA A 40 2.19 3.27 8.41
CA ALA A 40 2.58 4.60 7.94
C ALA A 40 1.39 5.54 7.71
N VAL A 41 0.30 5.03 7.10
CA VAL A 41 -0.92 5.81 6.88
C VAL A 41 -1.59 6.20 8.20
N LEU A 42 -1.68 5.28 9.16
CA LEU A 42 -2.29 5.59 10.45
C LEU A 42 -1.46 6.60 11.24
N SER A 43 -0.13 6.46 11.25
CA SER A 43 0.75 7.43 11.91
C SER A 43 0.66 8.81 11.24
N ARG A 44 0.59 8.87 9.90
CA ARG A 44 0.34 10.12 9.17
C ARG A 44 -1.00 10.75 9.57
N ASP A 45 -2.06 9.95 9.58
CA ASP A 45 -3.41 10.41 9.91
C ASP A 45 -3.49 10.90 11.37
N GLU A 46 -2.76 10.24 12.28
CA GLU A 46 -2.61 10.66 13.67
C GLU A 46 -1.90 12.01 13.79
N VAL A 47 -0.72 12.18 13.17
CA VAL A 47 0.02 13.45 13.16
C VAL A 47 -0.84 14.56 12.58
N ARG A 48 -1.55 14.29 11.48
CA ARG A 48 -2.44 15.24 10.82
C ARG A 48 -3.63 15.65 11.69
N GLY A 49 -4.11 14.75 12.56
CA GLY A 49 -5.20 15.01 13.50
C GLY A 49 -4.79 15.84 14.73
N GLN A 50 -3.49 16.06 14.96
CA GLN A 50 -3.00 16.84 16.10
C GLN A 50 -3.39 18.32 15.97
N ARG A 51 -3.63 18.99 17.12
CA ARG A 51 -3.95 20.43 17.17
C ARG A 51 -2.85 21.32 16.57
N LYS A 52 -1.61 20.85 16.65
CA LYS A 52 -0.42 21.46 16.03
C LYS A 52 0.44 20.34 15.47
N PRO A 53 0.19 19.90 14.22
CA PRO A 53 1.01 18.89 13.57
C PRO A 53 2.46 19.39 13.46
N ASP A 54 3.43 18.53 13.71
CA ASP A 54 4.82 18.80 13.32
C ASP A 54 4.92 18.67 11.79
N PRO A 55 5.20 19.77 11.05
CA PRO A 55 5.27 19.72 9.59
C PRO A 55 6.33 18.76 9.08
N LYS A 56 7.45 18.59 9.80
CA LYS A 56 8.53 17.72 9.36
C LYS A 56 8.13 16.25 9.50
N MET A 57 7.54 15.91 10.63
CA MET A 57 7.03 14.56 10.88
C MET A 57 5.93 14.18 9.87
N LEU A 58 5.06 15.13 9.52
CA LEU A 58 4.04 14.90 8.50
C LEU A 58 4.65 14.65 7.11
N GLU A 59 5.62 15.46 6.69
CA GLU A 59 6.36 15.29 5.43
C GLU A 59 7.07 13.93 5.36
N ASP A 60 7.67 13.49 6.47
CA ASP A 60 8.38 12.22 6.54
C ASP A 60 7.42 11.03 6.38
N TYR A 61 6.25 11.08 7.03
CA TYR A 61 5.21 10.06 6.83
C TYR A 61 4.58 10.10 5.44
N GLU A 62 4.39 11.28 4.85
CA GLU A 62 3.90 11.40 3.47
C GLU A 62 4.88 10.80 2.48
N THR A 63 6.18 11.06 2.67
CA THR A 63 7.26 10.47 1.86
C THR A 63 7.30 8.96 2.01
N LEU A 64 7.21 8.45 3.25
CA LEU A 64 7.17 7.02 3.52
C LEU A 64 5.96 6.36 2.86
N CYS A 65 4.77 6.95 2.95
CA CYS A 65 3.57 6.46 2.28
C CYS A 65 3.80 6.37 0.76
N GLN A 66 4.38 7.40 0.13
CA GLN A 66 4.66 7.42 -1.30
C GLN A 66 5.66 6.35 -1.73
N GLN A 67 6.69 6.09 -0.91
CA GLN A 67 7.68 5.04 -1.19
C GLN A 67 7.04 3.65 -1.14
N LEU A 68 6.27 3.36 -0.08
CA LEU A 68 5.57 2.08 0.09
C LEU A 68 4.50 1.87 -0.99
N GLU A 69 3.82 2.94 -1.39
CA GLU A 69 2.95 2.96 -2.57
C GLU A 69 3.75 2.53 -3.82
N GLY A 70 4.85 3.20 -4.13
CA GLY A 70 5.67 2.89 -5.30
C GLY A 70 6.18 1.45 -5.32
N ASP A 71 6.63 0.93 -4.18
CA ASP A 71 7.10 -0.46 -4.06
C ASP A 71 5.98 -1.47 -4.23
N SER A 72 4.76 -1.14 -3.75
CA SER A 72 3.58 -1.97 -3.96
C SER A 72 3.26 -2.11 -5.45
N LEU A 73 3.35 -1.02 -6.22
CA LEU A 73 3.13 -1.07 -7.68
C LEU A 73 4.19 -1.91 -8.40
N LYS A 74 5.45 -1.82 -8.00
CA LYS A 74 6.53 -2.64 -8.60
C LYS A 74 6.26 -4.12 -8.37
N ILE A 75 5.95 -4.49 -7.12
CA ILE A 75 5.63 -5.88 -6.76
C ILE A 75 4.42 -6.38 -7.55
N LEU A 76 3.35 -5.58 -7.65
CA LEU A 76 2.16 -5.97 -8.43
C LEU A 76 2.46 -6.12 -9.92
N ALA A 77 3.30 -5.25 -10.48
CA ALA A 77 3.72 -5.35 -11.88
C ALA A 77 4.60 -6.57 -12.14
N ASP A 78 5.50 -6.91 -11.22
CA ASP A 78 6.37 -8.09 -11.35
C ASP A 78 5.57 -9.39 -11.24
N VAL A 79 4.57 -9.45 -10.35
CA VAL A 79 3.64 -10.58 -10.27
C VAL A 79 2.82 -10.71 -11.55
N ALA A 80 2.32 -9.61 -12.11
CA ALA A 80 1.56 -9.64 -13.37
C ALA A 80 2.40 -10.11 -14.57
N ARG A 81 3.71 -9.82 -14.57
CA ARG A 81 4.65 -10.27 -15.62
C ARG A 81 5.03 -11.75 -15.49
N HIS A 82 4.87 -12.33 -14.32
CA HIS A 82 5.22 -13.73 -14.04
C HIS A 82 4.01 -14.65 -13.85
N ASP A 83 2.78 -14.16 -14.06
CA ASP A 83 1.58 -14.99 -14.13
C ASP A 83 1.50 -15.74 -15.48
N PRO A 84 1.70 -17.07 -15.54
CA PRO A 84 1.64 -17.84 -16.79
C PRO A 84 0.23 -17.95 -17.36
N LEU A 85 -0.81 -17.50 -16.62
CA LEU A 85 -2.21 -17.61 -17.01
C LEU A 85 -2.75 -16.34 -17.70
N ALA A 86 -1.99 -15.23 -17.70
CA ALA A 86 -2.37 -14.01 -18.42
C ALA A 86 -2.36 -14.18 -19.95
N ASP A 87 -1.55 -15.09 -20.48
CA ASP A 87 -1.38 -15.35 -21.92
C ASP A 87 -2.47 -16.25 -22.54
N ARG A 88 -3.40 -16.80 -21.74
CA ARG A 88 -4.46 -17.72 -22.21
C ARG A 88 -5.82 -17.07 -22.48
N ARG A 89 -5.91 -15.73 -22.46
CA ARG A 89 -7.19 -14.99 -22.66
C ARG A 89 -7.17 -13.94 -23.77
N ALA A 90 -6.19 -13.98 -24.67
CA ALA A 90 -6.22 -13.22 -25.93
C ALA A 90 -6.77 -14.06 -27.08
#